data_AF-A0A2P5E1U1-F1
#
_entry.id   AF-A0A2P5E1U1-F1
#
_cell.length_a   1.000
_cell.length_b   1.000
_cell.length_c   1.000
_cell.angle_alpha   90.00
_cell.angle_beta   90.00
_cell.angle_gamma   90.00
#
_symmetry.space_group_name_H-M   'P 1'
#
loop_
_entity.id
_entity.type
_entity.pdbx_description
1 polymer ?
#
loop_
_entity_poly.entity_id
_entity_poly.type
_entity_poly.pdbx_seq_one_letter_code
_entity_poly.pdbx_strand_id
1 'polypeptide(L)'
;MLSDSEKSGCPGEKPCDGLDACCMVHDACVDKKGYLSEECNQNLLNCVKKFKKSGGQNQTFKGNKCNVKKVIRDISLVMKVALLAGGSLPDRHHVHI
;
A
#
# COMPACT_ATOMS: atom_id res chain seq x y z
N MET A 1 1.93 16.11 13.73
CA MET A 1 2.52 14.91 13.08
C MET A 1 1.67 14.60 11.86
N LEU A 2 2.29 14.20 10.74
CA LEU A 2 1.72 13.98 9.38
C LEU A 2 2.06 15.06 8.33
N SER A 3 3.27 15.63 8.36
CA SER A 3 3.78 16.49 7.28
C SER A 3 4.73 15.76 6.31
N ASP A 4 4.98 14.46 6.49
CA ASP A 4 5.97 13.71 5.70
C ASP A 4 5.38 12.56 4.86
N SER A 5 4.05 12.48 4.73
CA SER A 5 3.37 11.42 3.94
C SER A 5 3.04 11.80 2.50
N GLU A 6 3.47 12.97 2.00
CA GLU A 6 3.42 13.29 0.56
C GLU A 6 4.53 12.53 -0.18
N LYS A 7 4.32 11.22 -0.37
CA LYS A 7 5.12 10.37 -1.26
C LYS A 7 4.33 10.02 -2.52
N SER A 8 3.49 10.92 -3.01
CA SER A 8 2.85 10.77 -4.31
C SER A 8 3.76 11.28 -5.42
N GLY A 9 3.64 10.70 -6.61
CA GLY A 9 4.34 11.15 -7.81
C GLY A 9 3.83 12.51 -8.31
N CYS A 10 4.61 13.20 -9.14
CA CYS A 10 4.15 14.42 -9.80
C CYS A 10 3.06 14.09 -10.86
N PRO A 11 2.12 15.02 -11.13
CA PRO A 11 1.12 14.81 -12.18
C PRO A 11 1.76 14.49 -13.53
N GLY A 12 1.33 13.38 -14.15
CA GLY A 12 1.82 12.93 -15.46
C GLY A 12 3.04 12.01 -15.41
N GLU A 13 3.67 11.82 -14.25
CA GLU A 13 4.75 10.84 -14.10
C GLU A 13 4.22 9.41 -14.19
N LYS A 14 5.00 8.53 -14.81
CA LYS A 14 4.68 7.10 -14.91
C LYS A 14 5.23 6.36 -13.69
N PRO A 15 4.53 5.33 -13.18
CA PRO A 15 5.03 4.54 -12.07
C PRO A 15 6.32 3.81 -12.45
N CYS A 16 7.24 3.70 -11.49
CA CYS A 16 8.55 3.10 -11.66
C CYS A 16 8.49 1.60 -11.98
N ASP A 17 7.56 0.89 -11.35
CA ASP A 17 7.25 -0.52 -11.61
C ASP A 17 5.79 -0.84 -11.27
N GLY A 18 5.40 -2.12 -11.38
CA GLY A 18 4.03 -2.55 -11.08
C GLY A 18 3.63 -2.40 -9.61
N LEU A 19 4.59 -2.32 -8.67
CA LEU A 19 4.29 -2.07 -7.26
C LEU A 19 4.00 -0.59 -7.04
N ASP A 20 4.81 0.28 -7.65
CA ASP A 20 4.60 1.73 -7.64
C ASP A 20 3.27 2.13 -8.30
N ALA A 21 2.85 1.41 -9.34
CA ALA A 21 1.52 1.58 -9.93
C ALA A 21 0.38 1.29 -8.95
N CYS A 22 0.56 0.33 -8.03
CA CYS A 22 -0.42 0.08 -6.96
C CYS A 22 -0.47 1.26 -5.97
N CYS A 23 0.69 1.84 -5.61
CA CYS A 23 0.77 2.99 -4.72
C CYS A 23 0.12 4.23 -5.35
N MET A 24 0.41 4.53 -6.62
CA MET A 24 -0.17 5.67 -7.33
C MET A 24 -1.72 5.65 -7.33
N VAL A 25 -2.33 4.47 -7.48
CA VAL A 25 -3.79 4.32 -7.39
C VAL A 25 -4.30 4.50 -5.96
N HIS A 26 -3.54 4.01 -4.97
CA HIS A 26 -3.88 4.18 -3.55
C HIS A 26 -3.81 5.65 -3.12
N ASP A 27 -2.75 6.37 -3.48
CA ASP A 27 -2.58 7.79 -3.17
C ASP A 27 -3.76 8.61 -3.73
N ALA A 28 -4.09 8.41 -5.01
CA ALA A 28 -5.23 9.09 -5.64
C ALA A 28 -6.60 8.73 -5.01
N CYS A 29 -6.71 7.57 -4.37
CA CYS A 29 -7.88 7.16 -3.59
C CYS A 29 -7.90 7.86 -2.23
N VAL A 30 -6.76 7.87 -1.53
CA VAL A 30 -6.58 8.49 -0.21
C VAL A 30 -6.80 10.00 -0.27
N ASP A 31 -6.35 10.68 -1.33
CA ASP A 31 -6.59 12.11 -1.53
C ASP A 31 -8.08 12.47 -1.50
N LYS A 32 -8.95 11.52 -1.87
CA LYS A 32 -10.40 11.72 -1.93
C LYS A 32 -11.14 11.18 -0.71
N LYS A 33 -10.63 10.10 -0.09
CA LYS A 33 -11.36 9.30 0.91
C LYS A 33 -10.68 9.20 2.28
N GLY A 34 -9.46 9.71 2.40
CA GLY A 34 -8.65 9.62 3.61
C GLY A 34 -7.90 8.30 3.76
N TYR A 35 -6.82 8.33 4.54
CA TYR A 35 -5.86 7.22 4.67
C TYR A 35 -6.42 5.98 5.40
N LEU A 36 -7.48 6.14 6.21
CA LEU A 36 -8.18 5.03 6.87
C LEU A 36 -9.29 4.41 6.03
N SER A 37 -9.52 4.88 4.81
CA SER A 37 -10.55 4.33 3.93
C SER A 37 -10.35 2.83 3.71
N GLU A 38 -11.37 2.05 4.09
CA GLU A 38 -11.38 0.59 3.87
C GLU A 38 -11.15 0.25 2.41
N GLU A 39 -11.85 0.94 1.52
CA GLU A 39 -11.78 0.73 0.08
C GLU A 39 -10.37 0.95 -0.45
N CYS A 40 -9.74 2.08 -0.11
CA CYS A 40 -8.38 2.38 -0.58
C CYS A 40 -7.39 1.31 -0.08
N ASN A 41 -7.42 1.00 1.22
CA ASN A 41 -6.49 0.07 1.84
C ASN A 41 -6.69 -1.38 1.35
N GLN A 42 -7.93 -1.82 1.17
CA GLN A 42 -8.25 -3.14 0.66
C GLN A 42 -7.90 -3.28 -0.84
N ASN A 43 -8.09 -2.22 -1.62
CA ASN A 43 -7.66 -2.16 -3.02
C ASN A 43 -6.13 -2.25 -3.15
N LEU A 44 -5.38 -1.53 -2.30
CA LEU A 44 -3.92 -1.64 -2.30
C LEU A 44 -3.47 -3.07 -1.96
N LEU A 45 -4.04 -3.68 -0.91
CA LEU A 45 -3.75 -5.07 -0.55
C LEU A 45 -4.02 -6.05 -1.70
N ASN A 46 -5.13 -5.86 -2.41
CA ASN A 46 -5.49 -6.68 -3.56
C ASN A 46 -4.52 -6.49 -4.73
N CYS A 47 -4.13 -5.25 -5.01
CA CYS A 47 -3.18 -4.91 -6.06
C CYS A 47 -1.80 -5.53 -5.78
N VAL A 48 -1.25 -5.30 -4.59
CA VAL A 48 0.05 -5.84 -4.17
C VAL A 48 0.06 -7.37 -4.19
N LYS A 49 -1.06 -8.01 -3.79
CA LYS A 49 -1.22 -9.48 -3.89
C LYS A 49 -1.19 -9.96 -5.34
N LYS A 50 -1.83 -9.25 -6.27
CA LYS A 50 -1.79 -9.57 -7.72
C LYS A 50 -0.38 -9.36 -8.29
N PHE A 51 0.26 -8.23 -7.99
CA PHE A 51 1.65 -7.94 -8.38
C PHE A 51 2.60 -9.05 -7.92
N LYS A 52 2.44 -9.52 -6.68
CA LYS A 52 3.25 -10.64 -6.16
C LYS A 52 3.00 -11.94 -6.93
N LYS A 53 1.73 -12.24 -7.23
CA LYS A 53 1.34 -13.47 -7.93
C LYS A 53 1.79 -13.50 -9.39
N SER A 54 1.83 -12.35 -10.07
CA SER A 54 2.30 -12.26 -11.45
C SER A 54 3.82 -12.36 -11.60
N GLY A 55 4.57 -12.49 -10.50
CA GLY A 55 6.03 -12.47 -10.53
C GLY A 55 6.61 -11.06 -10.61
N GLY A 56 5.79 -10.02 -10.42
CA GLY A 56 6.21 -8.62 -10.50
C GLY A 56 7.36 -8.28 -9.55
N GLN A 57 7.49 -8.97 -8.41
CA GLN A 57 8.66 -8.80 -7.51
C GLN A 57 10.02 -9.12 -8.16
N ASN A 58 10.03 -9.79 -9.31
CA ASN A 58 11.23 -10.09 -10.09
C ASN A 58 11.44 -9.10 -11.24
N GLN A 59 10.51 -8.19 -11.47
CA GLN A 59 10.47 -7.23 -12.58
C GLN A 59 10.32 -5.81 -12.00
N THR A 60 11.43 -5.30 -11.43
CA THR A 60 11.50 -3.94 -10.88
C THR A 60 12.42 -3.06 -11.73
N PHE A 61 12.37 -1.76 -11.51
CA PHE A 61 13.16 -0.78 -12.26
C PHE A 61 14.68 -0.90 -12.00
N LYS A 62 15.47 -0.51 -13.00
CA LYS A 62 16.93 -0.51 -12.92
C LYS A 62 17.39 0.43 -11.81
N GLY A 63 18.30 -0.05 -10.96
CA GLY A 63 18.88 0.73 -9.86
C GLY A 63 18.12 0.63 -8.55
N ASN A 64 17.02 -0.13 -8.49
CA ASN A 64 16.32 -0.40 -7.23
C ASN A 64 17.26 -1.03 -6.20
N LYS A 65 17.35 -0.42 -5.01
CA LYS A 65 18.15 -0.89 -3.87
C LYS A 65 17.32 -1.60 -2.81
N CYS A 66 16.00 -1.60 -2.96
CA CYS A 66 15.07 -2.20 -2.02
C CYS A 66 14.91 -3.70 -2.27
N ASN A 67 14.74 -4.47 -1.20
CA ASN A 67 14.25 -5.83 -1.31
C ASN A 67 12.73 -5.80 -1.55
N VAL A 68 12.31 -5.98 -2.80
CA VAL A 68 10.90 -5.86 -3.21
C VAL A 68 9.97 -6.78 -2.41
N LYS A 69 10.40 -8.01 -2.07
CA LYS A 69 9.61 -8.93 -1.24
C LYS A 69 9.40 -8.38 0.18
N LYS A 70 10.41 -7.73 0.77
CA LYS A 70 10.29 -7.06 2.06
C LYS A 70 9.34 -5.86 1.97
N VAL A 71 9.47 -5.03 0.93
CA VAL A 71 8.59 -3.88 0.71
C VAL A 71 7.12 -4.30 0.59
N ILE A 72 6.82 -5.34 -0.22
CA ILE A 72 5.47 -5.91 -0.33
C ILE A 72 4.91 -6.31 1.03
N ARG A 73 5.72 -6.96 1.88
CA ARG A 73 5.31 -7.40 3.21
C ARG A 73 5.03 -6.20 4.12
N ASP A 74 5.92 -5.21 4.11
CA ASP A 74 5.81 -4.04 4.98
C ASP A 74 4.60 -3.17 4.58
N ILE A 75 4.36 -2.94 3.28
CA ILE A 75 3.13 -2.31 2.78
C ILE A 75 1.90 -3.09 3.25
N SER A 76 1.91 -4.41 3.07
CA SER A 76 0.77 -5.26 3.45
C SER A 76 0.49 -5.22 4.96
N LEU A 77 1.53 -5.04 5.80
CA LEU A 77 1.38 -4.90 7.24
C LEU A 77 0.72 -3.57 7.59
N VAL A 78 1.24 -2.46 7.05
CA VAL A 78 0.72 -1.11 7.35
C VAL A 78 -0.73 -0.98 6.90
N MET A 79 -1.10 -1.51 5.72
CA MET A 79 -2.49 -1.48 5.25
C MET A 79 -3.44 -2.27 6.15
N LYS A 80 -3.01 -3.41 6.70
CA LYS A 80 -3.82 -4.16 7.68
C LYS A 80 -4.00 -3.38 8.98
N VAL A 81 -2.97 -2.67 9.43
CA VAL A 81 -3.08 -1.78 10.59
C VAL A 81 -4.04 -0.62 10.30
N ALA A 82 -3.99 -0.04 9.10
CA ALA A 82 -4.93 1.01 8.69
C ALA A 82 -6.38 0.49 8.66
N LEU A 83 -6.62 -0.73 8.17
CA LEU A 83 -7.94 -1.38 8.21
C LEU A 83 -8.42 -1.65 9.65
N LEU A 84 -7.52 -2.09 10.54
CA LEU A 84 -7.82 -2.25 11.97
C LEU A 84 -8.20 -0.89 12.60
N ALA A 85 -7.39 0.14 12.37
CA ALA A 85 -7.62 1.48 12.90
C ALA A 85 -8.88 2.16 12.33
N GLY A 86 -9.25 1.81 11.08
CA GLY A 86 -10.50 2.25 10.45
C GLY A 86 -11.75 1.47 10.90
N GLY A 87 -11.60 0.44 11.75
CA GLY A 87 -12.70 -0.40 12.24
C GLY A 87 -13.15 -1.51 11.29
N SER A 88 -12.46 -1.71 10.16
CA SER A 88 -12.79 -2.71 9.13
C SER A 88 -12.29 -4.12 9.47
N LEU A 89 -11.37 -4.26 10.43
CA LEU A 89 -10.92 -5.54 10.95
C LEU A 89 -11.21 -5.62 12.45
N PRO A 90 -11.71 -6.76 12.98
CA PRO A 90 -11.90 -6.93 14.40
C PRO A 90 -10.54 -6.91 15.11
N ASP A 91 -10.43 -6.08 16.15
CA ASP A 91 -9.24 -6.05 16.98
C ASP A 91 -9.11 -7.36 17.76
N ARG A 92 -8.16 -8.21 17.33
CA ARG A 92 -7.86 -9.48 18.00
C ARG A 92 -6.98 -9.31 19.23
N HIS A 93 -6.52 -8.11 19.56
CA HIS A 93 -5.77 -7.83 20.80
C HIS A 93 -6.70 -7.50 21.99
N HIS A 94 -8.02 -7.44 21.78
CA HIS A 94 -9.00 -7.28 22.87
C HIS A 94 -9.75 -8.56 23.28
N VAL A 95 -9.36 -9.75 22.80
CA VAL A 95 -9.90 -11.02 23.33
C VAL A 95 -9.03 -11.51 24.49
N HIS A 96 -9.02 -10.78 25.60
CA HIS A 96 -8.63 -11.25 26.96
C HIS A 96 -8.98 -10.18 28.01
N ILE A 97 -10.27 -10.00 28.30
CA ILE A 97 -10.77 -9.64 29.64
C ILE A 97 -11.95 -10.57 29.92
#